data_AF-A0A0F9Z8A1-F1
#
_entry.id   AF-A0A0F9Z8A1-F1
#
_cell.length_a   1.000
_cell.length_b   1.000
_cell.length_c   1.000
_cell.angle_alpha   90.00
_cell.angle_beta   90.00
_cell.angle_gamma   90.00
#
_symmetry.space_group_name_H-M   'P 1'
#
loop_
_entity.id
_entity.type
_entity.pdbx_description
1 polymer ?
#
loop_
_entity_poly.entity_id
_entity_poly.type
_entity_poly.pdbx_seq_one_letter_code
_entity_poly.pdbx_strand_id
1 'polypeptide(L)'
;MDIDMSRRNKTPRPLTDSERARLEEFVDAIRYSERYNDSEFEYRHVQLPKMMLKAIPKEYHDSAKGTLKLLWEDEWRAMGMTQVRGSPVFILDPPQAKG
;
A
#
# COMPACT_ATOMS: atom_id res chain seq x y z
N MET A 1 16.41 -3.48 -8.81
CA MET A 1 14.98 -3.84 -8.73
C MET A 1 14.22 -2.99 -9.73
N ASP A 2 13.74 -3.57 -10.83
CA ASP A 2 12.92 -2.85 -11.80
C ASP A 2 11.46 -2.81 -11.30
N ILE A 3 11.15 -1.84 -10.44
CA ILE A 3 9.75 -1.56 -10.11
C ILE A 3 9.09 -1.04 -11.38
N ASP A 4 8.10 -1.77 -11.88
CA ASP A 4 7.25 -1.29 -12.97
C ASP A 4 6.36 -0.13 -12.49
N MET A 5 6.87 1.08 -12.65
CA MET A 5 6.19 2.33 -12.28
C MET A 5 4.91 2.58 -13.10
N SER A 6 4.69 1.85 -14.21
CA SER A 6 3.44 1.94 -14.98
C SER A 6 2.23 1.41 -14.18
N ARG A 7 2.48 0.63 -13.12
CA ARG A 7 1.46 0.10 -12.20
C ARG A 7 0.94 1.12 -11.20
N ARG A 8 1.42 2.36 -11.23
CA ARG A 8 0.96 3.47 -10.38
C ARG A 8 0.06 4.43 -11.16
N ASN A 9 -0.87 5.10 -10.49
CA ASN A 9 -1.57 6.23 -11.09
C ASN A 9 -0.58 7.34 -11.49
N LYS A 10 -0.81 8.04 -12.63
CA LYS A 10 0.09 9.12 -13.08
C LYS A 10 0.18 10.27 -12.08
N THR A 11 -0.92 10.54 -11.39
CA THR A 11 -1.04 11.53 -10.31
C THR A 11 -1.77 10.89 -9.13
N PRO A 12 -1.53 11.35 -7.88
CA PRO A 12 -2.28 10.86 -6.73
C PRO A 12 -3.78 11.08 -6.93
N ARG A 13 -4.57 10.05 -6.69
CA ARG A 13 -6.04 10.15 -6.66
C ARG A 13 -6.44 10.35 -5.19
N PRO A 14 -7.02 11.50 -4.80
CA PRO A 14 -7.51 11.66 -3.43
C PRO A 14 -8.78 10.83 -3.21
N LEU A 15 -8.97 10.32 -2.00
CA LEU A 15 -10.24 9.75 -1.58
C LEU A 15 -11.27 10.86 -1.37
N THR A 16 -12.52 10.61 -1.77
CA THR A 16 -13.66 11.44 -1.35
C THR A 16 -13.97 11.20 0.13
N ASP A 17 -14.68 12.13 0.77
CA ASP A 17 -15.06 12.00 2.19
C ASP A 17 -15.86 10.72 2.46
N SER A 18 -16.77 10.37 1.55
CA SER A 18 -17.59 9.15 1.64
C SER A 18 -16.79 7.85 1.47
N GLU A 19 -15.68 7.88 0.75
CA GLU A 19 -14.79 6.72 0.61
C GLU A 19 -13.87 6.61 1.83
N ARG A 20 -13.34 7.74 2.31
CA ARG A 20 -12.55 7.78 3.53
C ARG A 20 -13.35 7.25 4.72
N ALA A 21 -14.57 7.74 4.92
CA ALA A 21 -15.44 7.29 6.00
C ALA A 21 -15.71 5.78 5.97
N ARG A 22 -15.83 5.18 4.77
CA ARG A 22 -15.99 3.73 4.61
C ARG A 22 -14.73 2.94 4.96
N LEU A 23 -13.54 3.52 4.76
CA LEU A 23 -12.28 2.87 5.09
C LEU A 23 -11.93 3.01 6.57
N GLU A 24 -12.38 4.09 7.22
CA GLU A 24 -12.18 4.39 8.65
C GLU A 24 -12.53 3.19 9.55
N GLU A 25 -13.64 2.50 9.25
CA GLU A 25 -14.12 1.32 9.99
C GLU A 25 -13.11 0.17 10.06
N PHE A 26 -12.14 0.13 9.15
CA PHE A 26 -11.16 -0.94 9.05
C PHE A 26 -9.75 -0.56 9.52
N VAL A 27 -9.52 0.72 9.85
CA VAL A 27 -8.18 1.24 10.14
C VAL A 27 -7.55 0.50 11.32
N ASP A 28 -8.31 0.26 12.39
CA ASP A 28 -7.85 -0.47 13.58
C ASP A 28 -7.52 -1.95 13.30
N ALA A 29 -8.03 -2.51 12.20
CA ALA A 29 -7.79 -3.88 11.80
C ALA A 29 -6.59 -4.03 10.83
N ILE A 30 -5.95 -2.93 10.44
CA ILE A 30 -4.72 -2.95 9.64
C ILE A 30 -3.57 -3.51 10.49
N ARG A 31 -2.87 -4.51 9.96
CA ARG A 31 -1.73 -5.12 10.66
C ARG A 31 -0.42 -4.73 10.02
N TYR A 32 0.55 -4.38 10.86
CA TYR A 32 1.91 -4.05 10.47
C TYR A 32 2.83 -5.18 10.91
N SER A 33 3.67 -5.64 10.00
CA SER A 33 4.75 -6.57 10.36
C SER A 33 5.88 -5.87 11.12
N GLU A 34 6.77 -6.68 11.69
CA GLU A 34 8.05 -6.22 12.19
C GLU A 34 8.90 -5.64 11.05
N ARG A 35 9.82 -4.72 11.40
CA ARG A 35 10.81 -4.20 10.44
C ARG A 35 11.87 -5.26 10.21
N TYR A 36 12.25 -5.44 8.97
CA TYR A 36 13.41 -6.23 8.57
C TYR A 36 14.26 -5.39 7.63
N ASN A 37 15.57 -5.57 7.64
CA ASN A 37 16.49 -4.79 6.83
C ASN A 37 17.48 -5.70 6.11
N ASP A 38 18.01 -5.20 5.01
CA ASP A 38 19.26 -5.67 4.43
C ASP A 38 20.34 -4.58 4.58
N SER A 39 21.44 -4.70 3.85
CA SER A 39 22.56 -3.75 3.91
C SER A 39 22.22 -2.35 3.39
N GLU A 40 21.12 -2.18 2.64
CA GLU A 40 20.79 -0.95 1.91
C GLU A 40 19.44 -0.34 2.34
N PHE A 41 18.45 -1.16 2.73
CA PHE A 41 17.08 -0.71 2.96
C PHE A 41 16.41 -1.35 4.20
N GLU A 42 15.43 -0.62 4.75
CA GLU A 42 14.48 -1.14 5.75
C GLU A 42 13.14 -1.42 5.08
N TYR A 43 12.58 -2.60 5.35
CA TYR A 43 11.35 -3.11 4.80
C TYR A 43 10.32 -3.40 5.89
N ARG A 44 9.05 -3.30 5.49
CA ARG A 44 7.90 -3.76 6.26
C ARG A 44 6.75 -4.02 5.27
N HIS A 45 5.93 -5.03 5.55
CA HIS A 45 4.67 -5.23 4.85
C HIS A 45 3.47 -4.86 5.74
N VAL A 46 2.41 -4.36 5.09
CA VAL A 46 1.12 -4.02 5.71
C VAL A 46 0.09 -5.03 5.22
N GLN A 47 -0.67 -5.63 6.15
CA GLN A 47 -1.76 -6.54 5.82
C GLN A 47 -3.09 -5.83 6.06
N LEU A 48 -3.89 -5.73 5.00
CA LEU A 48 -5.22 -5.16 5.05
C LEU A 48 -6.26 -6.26 5.32
N PRO A 49 -7.31 -5.98 6.12
CA PRO A 49 -8.41 -6.91 6.25
C PRO A 49 -9.14 -7.07 4.92
N LYS A 50 -9.60 -8.29 4.62
CA LYS A 50 -10.24 -8.62 3.32
C LYS A 50 -11.45 -7.75 3.00
N MET A 51 -12.17 -7.28 4.03
CA MET A 51 -13.32 -6.38 3.86
C MET A 51 -12.89 -4.98 3.41
N MET A 52 -11.81 -4.45 3.97
CA MET A 52 -11.24 -3.17 3.53
C MET A 52 -10.78 -3.24 2.08
N LEU A 53 -10.13 -4.34 1.66
CA LEU A 53 -9.70 -4.51 0.27
C LEU A 53 -10.87 -4.41 -0.73
N LYS A 54 -12.09 -4.79 -0.33
CA LYS A 54 -13.29 -4.66 -1.15
C LYS A 54 -13.91 -3.25 -1.12
N ALA A 55 -13.63 -2.48 -0.07
CA ALA A 55 -14.11 -1.11 0.11
C ALA A 55 -13.20 -0.09 -0.60
N ILE A 56 -11.96 -0.45 -0.94
CA ILE A 56 -11.03 0.40 -1.68
C ILE A 56 -11.60 0.70 -3.08
N PRO A 57 -11.52 1.96 -3.56
CA PRO A 57 -12.00 2.32 -4.89
C PRO A 57 -11.28 1.55 -5.99
N LYS A 58 -12.02 1.16 -7.04
CA LYS A 58 -11.51 0.31 -8.14
C LYS A 58 -10.32 0.93 -8.86
N GLU A 59 -10.19 2.24 -8.83
CA GLU A 59 -9.10 3.02 -9.42
C GLU A 59 -7.74 2.73 -8.77
N TYR A 60 -7.72 2.22 -7.53
CA TYR A 60 -6.50 1.74 -6.86
C TYR A 60 -6.23 0.26 -7.11
N HIS A 61 -7.11 -0.46 -7.80
CA HIS A 61 -6.90 -1.86 -8.16
C HIS A 61 -6.21 -1.99 -9.51
N ASP A 62 -5.29 -2.93 -9.57
CA ASP A 62 -4.69 -3.44 -10.80
C ASP A 62 -5.59 -4.57 -11.31
N SER A 63 -6.48 -4.25 -12.23
CA SER A 63 -7.47 -5.19 -12.78
C SER A 63 -6.83 -6.37 -13.52
N ALA A 64 -5.59 -6.24 -14.01
CA ALA A 64 -4.88 -7.31 -14.70
C ALA A 64 -4.33 -8.35 -13.72
N LYS A 65 -3.92 -7.93 -12.52
CA LYS A 65 -3.26 -8.80 -11.52
C LYS A 65 -4.12 -9.15 -10.31
N GLY A 66 -5.28 -8.50 -10.16
CA GLY A 66 -6.14 -8.69 -8.99
C GLY A 66 -5.52 -8.18 -7.69
N THR A 67 -4.51 -7.30 -7.77
CA THR A 67 -3.84 -6.68 -6.64
C THR A 67 -4.19 -5.20 -6.54
N LEU A 68 -3.69 -4.50 -5.53
CA LEU A 68 -3.61 -3.05 -5.58
C LEU A 68 -2.53 -2.62 -6.58
N LYS A 69 -2.72 -1.44 -7.15
CA LYS A 69 -1.70 -0.68 -7.86
C LYS A 69 -0.58 -0.29 -6.90
N LEU A 70 0.53 0.18 -7.47
CA LEU A 70 1.47 0.98 -6.68
C LEU A 70 0.77 2.28 -6.27
N LEU A 71 0.93 2.67 -5.01
CA LEU A 71 0.23 3.80 -4.42
C LEU A 71 1.20 4.94 -4.16
N TRP A 72 0.73 6.17 -4.34
CA TRP A 72 1.41 7.35 -3.84
C TRP A 72 1.33 7.43 -2.32
N GLU A 73 2.23 8.21 -1.72
CA GLU A 73 2.24 8.45 -0.28
C GLU A 73 0.89 8.97 0.23
N ASP A 74 0.35 9.99 -0.42
CA ASP A 74 -0.96 10.56 -0.06
C ASP A 74 -2.11 9.55 -0.18
N GLU A 75 -2.01 8.59 -1.11
CA GLU A 75 -3.04 7.59 -1.33
C GLU A 75 -3.09 6.57 -0.20
N TRP A 76 -1.94 5.97 0.16
CA TRP A 76 -1.93 4.99 1.25
C TRP A 76 -2.15 5.63 2.62
N ARG A 77 -1.68 6.88 2.82
CA ARG A 77 -1.97 7.64 4.04
C ARG A 77 -3.46 7.94 4.20
N ALA A 78 -4.12 8.33 3.11
CA ALA A 78 -5.56 8.62 3.15
C ALA A 78 -6.42 7.39 3.47
N MET A 79 -5.91 6.17 3.23
CA MET A 79 -6.55 4.90 3.61
C MET A 79 -6.37 4.54 5.10
N GLY A 80 -5.70 5.39 5.88
CA GLY A 80 -5.44 5.14 7.31
C GLY A 80 -4.22 4.24 7.55
N MET A 81 -3.44 3.91 6.52
CA MET A 81 -2.14 3.28 6.74
C MET A 81 -1.19 4.32 7.34
N THR A 82 -0.71 4.04 8.54
CA THR A 82 0.22 4.89 9.27
C THR A 82 1.55 4.16 9.42
N GLN A 83 2.63 4.80 8.97
CA GLN A 83 3.94 4.33 9.37
C GLN A 83 4.25 4.88 10.75
N VAL A 84 4.39 4.00 11.75
CA VAL A 84 4.89 4.41 13.07
C VAL A 84 6.30 4.95 12.88
N ARG A 85 6.41 6.28 12.98
CA ARG A 85 7.59 7.17 13.08
C ARG A 85 8.96 6.49 12.85
N GLY A 86 9.65 6.84 11.76
CA GLY A 86 11.03 6.39 11.52
C GLY A 86 11.69 6.84 10.21
N SER A 87 11.28 6.31 9.06
CA SER A 87 12.01 6.47 7.77
C SER A 87 11.06 6.23 6.60
N PRO A 88 11.27 6.79 5.39
CA PRO A 88 10.34 6.63 4.26
C PRO A 88 10.17 5.15 3.83
N VAL A 89 8.93 4.75 3.47
CA VAL A 89 8.61 3.40 2.93
C VAL A 89 8.69 3.42 1.40
N PHE A 90 9.41 2.46 0.83
CA PHE A 90 9.31 2.10 -0.58
C PHE A 90 8.64 0.72 -0.69
N ILE A 91 7.53 0.61 -1.44
CA ILE A 91 6.89 -0.69 -1.73
C ILE A 91 7.69 -1.35 -2.85
N LEU A 92 8.42 -2.42 -2.52
CA LEU A 92 9.21 -3.24 -3.44
C LEU A 92 8.66 -4.68 -3.44
N ASP A 93 8.42 -5.23 -4.63
CA ASP A 93 8.12 -6.66 -4.85
C ASP A 93 9.45 -7.44 -4.74
N PRO A 94 9.56 -8.55 -3.97
CA PRO A 94 10.83 -9.23 -3.81
C PRO A 94 11.36 -9.77 -5.15
N PRO A 95 12.62 -9.48 -5.52
CA PRO A 95 13.24 -10.15 -6.64
C PRO A 95 13.42 -11.63 -6.28
N GLN A 96 12.96 -12.50 -7.17
CA GLN A 96 13.25 -13.93 -7.06
C GLN A 96 14.77 -14.11 -7.07
N ALA A 97 15.34 -14.40 -5.91
CA ALA A 97 16.70 -14.88 -5.80
C ALA A 97 16.76 -16.25 -6.50
N LYS A 98 17.27 -16.28 -7.73
CA LYS A 98 17.74 -17.52 -8.33
C LYS A 98 19.10 -17.83 -7.68
N GLY A 99 19.19 -19.05 -7.15
CA GLY A 99 20.39 -19.59 -6.50
C GLY A 99 21.52 -19.94 -7.46
#